data_AF-A0A0N8PNB8-F1
#
_entry.id   AF-A0A0N8PNB8-F1
#
_cell.length_a   1.000
_cell.length_b   1.000
_cell.length_c   1.000
_cell.angle_alpha   90.00
_cell.angle_beta   90.00
_cell.angle_gamma   90.00
#
_symmetry.space_group_name_H-M   'P 1'
#
loop_
_entity.id
_entity.type
_entity.pdbx_description
1 polymer ?
#
loop_
_entity_poly.entity_id
_entity_poly.type
_entity_poly.pdbx_seq_one_letter_code
_entity_poly.pdbx_strand_id
1 'polypeptide(L)'
;MAQRFGGTAILAGGLLAGALLTPGLALGHGEKGEHVEEFQDHLDDYGADVRKLGRHLDTLAERYAQGEDVAAEVDGFVEKWEAVQYHAAVEEVATPLYPPIWQAISGLRQAVEEGEDPGVVRERADRLTAALHEGLGGLKLKAGMEGDGASRAAEGDKAAGPEASFARIREGLDHAVEEYADGHSEDAKKHIHDAYFNEFEGLEGGLIEQDPDLVARLEEDFNGELPGLIDQGAPVEEVRAKVDEMKDALGRSEELLKEADKDQNEVF
;
A
#
# COMPACT_ATOMS: atom_id res chain seq x y z
N MET A 1 73.67 11.15 -54.43
CA MET A 1 72.70 11.17 -55.55
C MET A 1 71.45 10.46 -55.03
N ALA A 2 70.36 11.22 -54.82
CA ALA A 2 68.92 10.89 -54.70
C ALA A 2 68.48 9.52 -54.06
N GLN A 3 67.47 9.38 -53.20
CA GLN A 3 66.14 10.00 -53.11
C GLN A 3 65.53 9.86 -51.70
N ARG A 4 64.52 10.70 -51.45
CA ARG A 4 63.59 10.78 -50.30
C ARG A 4 62.68 9.54 -50.17
N PHE A 5 62.09 9.37 -48.98
CA PHE A 5 60.65 9.26 -48.62
C PHE A 5 60.63 8.72 -47.17
N GLY A 6 60.06 9.35 -46.14
CA GLY A 6 58.74 9.95 -46.05
C GLY A 6 57.79 8.92 -45.43
N GLY A 7 57.57 8.95 -44.11
CA GLY A 7 56.73 7.98 -43.42
C GLY A 7 56.50 8.29 -41.94
N THR A 8 55.57 9.19 -41.67
CA THR A 8 55.03 9.53 -40.36
C THR A 8 54.13 8.39 -39.87
N ALA A 9 54.45 7.75 -38.75
CA ALA A 9 53.54 6.81 -38.09
C ALA A 9 52.69 7.60 -37.08
N ILE A 10 51.44 7.88 -37.43
CA ILE A 10 50.43 8.44 -36.52
C ILE A 10 49.78 7.28 -35.75
N LEU A 11 49.75 7.44 -34.44
CA LEU A 11 49.16 6.54 -33.44
C LEU A 11 47.67 6.28 -33.73
N ALA A 12 47.32 5.01 -33.95
CA ALA A 12 45.94 4.54 -33.91
C ALA A 12 45.54 4.28 -32.45
N GLY A 13 45.03 5.30 -31.77
CA GLY A 13 44.32 5.16 -30.49
C GLY A 13 42.83 4.98 -30.77
N GLY A 14 42.35 3.74 -30.78
CA GLY A 14 40.93 3.43 -30.92
C GLY A 14 40.14 3.90 -29.70
N LEU A 15 39.24 4.86 -29.90
CA LEU A 15 38.16 5.20 -28.98
C LEU A 15 37.08 4.11 -29.07
N LEU A 16 37.15 3.12 -28.20
CA LEU A 16 36.01 2.26 -27.89
C LEU A 16 35.08 3.04 -26.95
N ALA A 17 34.10 3.72 -27.53
CA ALA A 17 32.95 4.23 -26.80
C ALA A 17 32.10 3.01 -26.37
N GLY A 18 32.39 2.48 -25.19
CA GLY A 18 31.52 1.53 -24.51
C GLY A 18 30.26 2.27 -24.09
N ALA A 19 29.17 2.09 -24.85
CA ALA A 19 27.84 2.43 -24.37
C ALA A 19 27.56 1.52 -23.16
N LEU A 20 27.70 2.07 -21.96
CA LEU A 20 27.17 1.47 -20.75
C LEU A 20 25.64 1.50 -20.89
N LEU A 21 25.08 0.41 -21.42
CA LEU A 21 23.69 0.07 -21.17
C LEU A 21 23.58 -0.23 -19.68
N THR A 22 23.23 0.78 -18.90
CA THR A 22 22.65 0.55 -17.58
C THR A 22 21.34 -0.22 -17.80
N PRO A 23 21.21 -1.46 -17.33
CA PRO A 23 19.89 -2.05 -17.21
C PRO A 23 19.09 -1.13 -16.29
N GLY A 24 17.95 -0.63 -16.75
CA GLY A 24 16.99 -0.01 -15.85
C GLY A 24 16.68 -1.04 -14.77
N LEU A 25 17.05 -0.73 -13.53
CA LEU A 25 16.46 -1.39 -12.38
C LEU A 25 15.03 -0.89 -12.32
N ALA A 26 14.13 -1.48 -13.11
CA ALA A 26 12.71 -1.45 -12.83
C ALA A 26 12.51 -2.37 -11.61
N LEU A 27 12.84 -1.85 -10.43
CA LEU A 27 12.40 -2.41 -9.17
C LEU A 27 10.97 -1.93 -8.94
N GLY A 28 10.03 -2.35 -9.80
CA GLY A 28 8.62 -2.11 -9.57
C GLY A 28 8.16 -3.05 -8.45
N HIS A 29 8.28 -2.58 -7.22
CA HIS A 29 7.95 -3.32 -5.99
C HIS A 29 6.44 -3.26 -5.68
N GLY A 30 5.60 -3.67 -6.63
CA GLY A 30 4.14 -3.59 -6.47
C GLY A 30 3.55 -2.19 -6.61
N GLU A 31 4.40 -1.17 -6.82
CA GLU A 31 4.00 0.22 -7.05
C GLU A 31 3.01 0.37 -8.21
N LYS A 32 2.11 1.35 -8.07
CA LYS A 32 1.17 1.78 -9.12
C LYS A 32 1.92 2.00 -10.45
N GLY A 33 1.44 1.36 -11.51
CA GLY A 33 2.06 1.46 -12.83
C GLY A 33 1.20 0.89 -13.96
N GLU A 34 1.82 0.65 -15.11
CA GLU A 34 1.18 0.13 -16.34
C GLU A 34 0.29 -1.10 -16.06
N HIS A 35 0.71 -1.95 -15.12
CA HIS A 35 -0.09 -3.13 -14.77
C HIS A 35 -1.47 -2.78 -14.21
N VAL A 36 -1.64 -1.66 -13.51
CA VAL A 36 -2.95 -1.22 -12.98
C VAL A 36 -3.80 -0.62 -14.08
N GLU A 37 -3.20 0.15 -14.99
CA GLU A 37 -3.91 0.72 -16.15
C GLU A 37 -4.42 -0.37 -17.09
N GLU A 38 -3.66 -1.45 -17.25
CA GLU A 38 -3.98 -2.61 -18.06
C GLU A 38 -4.37 -3.84 -17.20
N PHE A 39 -4.97 -3.64 -16.02
CA PHE A 39 -5.16 -4.70 -15.01
C PHE A 39 -5.84 -5.97 -15.53
N GLN A 40 -6.74 -5.85 -16.53
CA GLN A 40 -7.39 -7.00 -17.17
C GLN A 40 -6.40 -7.97 -17.83
N ASP A 41 -5.26 -7.47 -18.32
CA ASP A 41 -4.23 -8.25 -18.98
C ASP A 41 -3.26 -8.91 -17.98
N HIS A 42 -3.32 -8.52 -16.70
CA HIS A 42 -2.44 -8.98 -15.63
C HIS A 42 -3.11 -9.91 -14.59
N LEU A 43 -4.36 -10.34 -14.82
CA LEU A 43 -5.14 -11.15 -13.87
C LEU A 43 -4.46 -12.49 -13.47
N ASP A 44 -3.67 -13.09 -14.38
CA ASP A 44 -2.95 -14.33 -14.09
C ASP A 44 -1.72 -14.10 -13.18
N ASP A 45 -1.04 -12.97 -13.35
CA ASP A 45 0.08 -12.54 -12.52
C ASP A 45 -0.40 -12.22 -11.10
N TYR A 46 -1.49 -11.45 -10.98
CA TYR A 46 -2.16 -11.22 -9.70
C TYR A 46 -2.61 -12.52 -9.03
N GLY A 47 -3.09 -13.47 -9.83
CA GLY A 47 -3.40 -14.81 -9.34
C GLY A 47 -2.17 -15.55 -8.82
N ALA A 48 -1.00 -15.36 -9.42
CA ALA A 48 0.26 -15.93 -8.94
C ALA A 48 0.71 -15.29 -7.62
N ASP A 49 0.54 -13.98 -7.49
CA ASP A 49 0.82 -13.22 -6.27
C ASP A 49 -0.06 -13.68 -5.10
N VAL A 50 -1.38 -13.76 -5.29
CA VAL A 50 -2.30 -14.27 -4.25
C VAL A 50 -1.91 -15.70 -3.82
N ARG A 51 -1.57 -16.58 -4.77
CA ARG A 51 -1.09 -17.93 -4.44
C ARG A 51 0.24 -17.91 -3.68
N LYS A 52 1.13 -16.97 -3.96
CA LYS A 52 2.43 -16.81 -3.28
C LYS A 52 2.22 -16.35 -1.84
N LEU A 53 1.36 -15.35 -1.63
CA LEU A 53 0.97 -14.86 -0.31
C LEU A 53 0.27 -15.94 0.51
N GLY A 54 -0.70 -16.65 -0.08
CA GLY A 54 -1.41 -17.76 0.58
C GLY A 54 -0.46 -18.87 1.06
N ARG A 55 0.51 -19.29 0.25
CA ARG A 55 1.53 -20.28 0.69
C ARG A 55 2.38 -19.78 1.86
N HIS A 56 2.63 -18.48 1.93
CA HIS A 56 3.36 -17.90 3.05
C HIS A 56 2.53 -17.95 4.34
N LEU A 57 1.25 -17.60 4.26
CA LEU A 57 0.30 -17.72 5.37
C LEU A 57 0.12 -19.17 5.84
N ASP A 58 0.05 -20.12 4.91
CA ASP A 58 0.03 -21.55 5.23
C ASP A 58 1.26 -21.96 6.05
N THR A 59 2.44 -21.57 5.57
CA THR A 59 3.72 -21.88 6.24
C THR A 59 3.79 -21.24 7.63
N LEU A 60 3.32 -20.00 7.76
CA LEU A 60 3.29 -19.27 9.02
C LEU A 60 2.41 -19.99 10.05
N ALA A 61 1.19 -20.36 9.68
CA ALA A 61 0.28 -21.08 10.57
C ALA A 61 0.82 -22.47 10.96
N GLU A 62 1.47 -23.18 10.03
CA GLU A 62 2.11 -24.48 10.32
C GLU A 62 3.27 -24.36 11.32
N ARG A 63 4.07 -23.31 11.22
CA ARG A 63 5.20 -23.05 12.14
C ARG A 63 4.71 -22.61 13.51
N TYR A 64 3.70 -21.75 13.56
CA TYR A 64 3.05 -21.39 14.81
C TYR A 64 2.50 -22.64 15.54
N ALA A 65 1.84 -23.55 14.81
CA ALA A 65 1.35 -24.81 15.37
C ALA A 65 2.45 -25.76 15.89
N GLN A 66 3.69 -25.58 15.44
CA GLN A 66 4.87 -26.30 15.96
C GLN A 66 5.49 -25.62 17.18
N GLY A 67 4.92 -24.51 17.65
CA GLY A 67 5.42 -23.72 18.77
C GLY A 67 6.59 -22.81 18.43
N GLU A 68 6.78 -22.50 17.14
CA GLU A 68 7.74 -21.50 16.72
C GLU A 68 7.22 -20.08 16.94
N ASP A 69 8.12 -19.15 17.27
CA ASP A 69 7.82 -17.72 17.30
C ASP A 69 7.79 -17.19 15.85
N VAL A 70 6.62 -16.71 15.43
CA VAL A 70 6.35 -16.19 14.09
C VAL A 70 5.95 -14.71 14.10
N ALA A 71 6.06 -14.00 15.23
CA ALA A 71 5.60 -12.61 15.32
C ALA A 71 6.23 -11.72 14.24
N ALA A 72 7.56 -11.78 14.11
CA ALA A 72 8.29 -11.05 13.06
C ALA A 72 7.90 -11.45 11.62
N GLU A 73 7.40 -12.68 11.43
CA GLU A 73 6.94 -13.15 10.12
C GLU A 73 5.55 -12.63 9.78
N VAL A 74 4.70 -12.42 10.80
CA VAL A 74 3.42 -11.72 10.63
C VAL A 74 3.64 -10.25 10.34
N ASP A 75 4.55 -9.59 11.07
CA ASP A 75 4.88 -8.17 10.84
C ASP A 75 5.41 -7.96 9.42
N GLY A 76 6.32 -8.83 8.97
CA GLY A 76 6.86 -8.80 7.61
C GLY A 76 5.90 -9.30 6.52
N PHE A 77 4.65 -9.65 6.84
CA PHE A 77 3.65 -10.01 5.84
C PHE A 77 3.21 -8.81 5.01
N VAL A 78 3.01 -7.65 5.66
CA VAL A 78 2.57 -6.41 5.01
C VAL A 78 3.55 -6.02 3.91
N GLU A 79 4.85 -5.97 4.22
CA GLU A 79 5.91 -5.72 3.23
C GLU A 79 5.86 -6.67 2.03
N LYS A 80 5.52 -7.95 2.25
CA LYS A 80 5.41 -8.94 1.15
C LYS A 80 4.17 -8.72 0.30
N TRP A 81 3.09 -8.26 0.92
CA TRP A 81 1.83 -7.96 0.26
C TRP A 81 1.95 -6.68 -0.57
N GLU A 82 2.52 -5.61 0.00
CA GLU A 82 2.81 -4.36 -0.72
C GLU A 82 3.78 -4.58 -1.89
N ALA A 83 4.77 -5.46 -1.71
CA ALA A 83 5.78 -5.72 -2.74
C ALA A 83 5.27 -6.45 -4.00
N VAL A 84 4.01 -6.93 -4.03
CA VAL A 84 3.44 -7.62 -5.20
C VAL A 84 2.45 -6.75 -5.95
N GLN A 85 2.38 -6.90 -7.28
CA GLN A 85 1.53 -6.06 -8.13
C GLN A 85 0.03 -6.21 -7.85
N TYR A 86 -0.37 -7.37 -7.30
CA TYR A 86 -1.74 -7.56 -6.83
C TYR A 86 -2.20 -6.48 -5.86
N HIS A 87 -1.33 -5.96 -4.98
CA HIS A 87 -1.68 -4.97 -3.96
C HIS A 87 -2.20 -3.67 -4.59
N ALA A 88 -1.39 -2.99 -5.41
CA ALA A 88 -1.85 -1.77 -6.08
C ALA A 88 -3.06 -2.01 -7.00
N ALA A 89 -3.18 -3.20 -7.61
CA ALA A 89 -4.36 -3.51 -8.41
C ALA A 89 -5.65 -3.56 -7.56
N VAL A 90 -5.63 -4.23 -6.40
CA VAL A 90 -6.84 -4.32 -5.56
C VAL A 90 -7.22 -2.97 -4.95
N GLU A 91 -6.25 -2.16 -4.56
CA GLU A 91 -6.44 -0.81 -4.03
C GLU A 91 -7.14 0.12 -5.04
N GLU A 92 -6.65 0.15 -6.28
CA GLU A 92 -7.06 1.10 -7.31
C GLU A 92 -8.31 0.66 -8.07
N VAL A 93 -8.42 -0.64 -8.32
CA VAL A 93 -9.43 -1.18 -9.23
C VAL A 93 -10.59 -1.79 -8.46
N ALA A 94 -10.32 -2.39 -7.31
CA ALA A 94 -11.29 -3.09 -6.46
C ALA A 94 -11.33 -2.50 -5.05
N THR A 95 -11.25 -1.18 -4.93
CA THR A 95 -11.17 -0.39 -3.68
C THR A 95 -12.09 -0.87 -2.55
N PRO A 96 -13.37 -1.26 -2.78
CA PRO A 96 -14.23 -1.77 -1.71
C PRO A 96 -13.75 -3.08 -1.05
N LEU A 97 -12.81 -3.80 -1.68
CA LEU A 97 -12.24 -5.06 -1.21
C LEU A 97 -10.86 -4.89 -0.58
N TYR A 98 -10.30 -3.67 -0.56
CA TYR A 98 -9.02 -3.39 0.09
C TYR A 98 -9.11 -3.41 1.63
N PRO A 99 -10.09 -2.74 2.27
CA PRO A 99 -10.19 -2.78 3.74
C PRO A 99 -10.37 -4.16 4.36
N PRO A 100 -11.19 -5.09 3.80
CA PRO A 100 -11.29 -6.45 4.32
C PRO A 100 -9.97 -7.23 4.34
N ILE A 101 -9.01 -6.91 3.46
CA ILE A 101 -7.69 -7.54 3.46
C ILE A 101 -6.91 -7.08 4.68
N TRP A 102 -6.84 -5.76 4.91
CA TRP A 102 -6.20 -5.19 6.09
C TRP A 102 -6.81 -5.69 7.41
N GLN A 103 -8.15 -5.73 7.50
CA GLN A 103 -8.84 -6.31 8.66
C GLN A 103 -8.39 -7.76 8.94
N ALA A 104 -8.19 -8.55 7.90
CA ALA A 104 -7.72 -9.92 8.05
C ALA A 104 -6.23 -10.01 8.42
N ILE A 105 -5.38 -9.06 7.98
CA ILE A 105 -3.98 -8.91 8.42
C ILE A 105 -3.93 -8.61 9.91
N SER A 106 -4.62 -7.56 10.36
CA SER A 106 -4.67 -7.17 11.78
C SER A 106 -5.24 -8.30 12.64
N GLY A 107 -6.29 -8.97 12.15
CA GLY A 107 -6.89 -10.10 12.84
C GLY A 107 -5.99 -11.33 12.97
N LEU A 108 -5.01 -11.53 12.07
CA LEU A 108 -3.98 -12.56 12.20
C LEU A 108 -2.89 -12.12 13.17
N ARG A 109 -2.43 -10.87 13.08
CA ARG A 109 -1.42 -10.31 13.99
C ARG A 109 -1.86 -10.41 15.44
N GLN A 110 -3.07 -9.93 15.74
CA GLN A 110 -3.64 -10.01 17.10
C GLN A 110 -3.66 -11.45 17.63
N ALA A 111 -4.10 -12.42 16.83
CA ALA A 111 -4.16 -13.81 17.28
C ALA A 111 -2.76 -14.39 17.61
N VAL A 112 -1.73 -14.01 16.86
CA VAL A 112 -0.35 -14.42 17.14
C VAL A 112 0.20 -13.69 18.37
N GLU A 113 -0.03 -12.39 18.50
CA GLU A 113 0.41 -11.58 19.65
C GLU A 113 -0.22 -12.04 20.98
N GLU A 114 -1.51 -12.37 20.96
CA GLU A 114 -2.25 -12.87 22.12
C GLU A 114 -1.91 -14.33 22.46
N GLY A 115 -1.12 -15.01 21.63
CA GLY A 115 -0.73 -16.40 21.83
C GLY A 115 -1.92 -17.36 21.74
N GLU A 116 -2.86 -17.09 20.82
CA GLU A 116 -4.07 -17.86 20.65
C GLU A 116 -3.80 -19.32 20.24
N ASP A 117 -4.82 -20.18 20.39
CA ASP A 117 -4.71 -21.60 20.00
C ASP A 117 -4.30 -21.75 18.52
N PRO A 118 -3.43 -22.73 18.17
CA PRO A 118 -3.01 -22.94 16.79
C PRO A 118 -4.15 -23.08 15.77
N GLY A 119 -5.32 -23.62 16.18
CA GLY A 119 -6.50 -23.69 15.34
C GLY A 119 -7.08 -22.30 15.02
N VAL A 120 -7.06 -21.38 15.99
CA VAL A 120 -7.51 -19.99 15.81
C VAL A 120 -6.56 -19.24 14.88
N VAL A 121 -5.25 -19.34 15.10
CA VAL A 121 -4.25 -18.70 14.21
C VAL A 121 -4.37 -19.24 12.78
N ARG A 122 -4.59 -20.55 12.62
CA ARG A 122 -4.86 -21.15 11.31
C ARG A 122 -6.12 -20.57 10.65
N GLU A 123 -7.21 -20.44 11.41
CA GLU A 123 -8.44 -19.83 10.91
C GLU A 123 -8.24 -18.37 10.45
N ARG A 124 -7.45 -17.58 11.19
CA ARG A 124 -7.12 -16.20 10.80
C ARG A 124 -6.27 -16.14 9.53
N ALA A 125 -5.29 -17.03 9.39
CA ALA A 125 -4.48 -17.15 8.18
C ALA A 125 -5.32 -17.57 6.95
N ASP A 126 -6.27 -18.50 7.14
CA ASP A 126 -7.22 -18.92 6.11
C ASP A 126 -8.17 -17.77 5.72
N ARG A 127 -8.61 -16.96 6.69
CA ARG A 127 -9.46 -15.79 6.45
C ARG A 127 -8.74 -14.71 5.63
N LEU A 128 -7.48 -14.44 5.95
CA LEU A 128 -6.65 -13.53 5.16
C LEU A 128 -6.43 -14.04 3.73
N THR A 129 -6.17 -15.35 3.59
CA THR A 129 -6.09 -15.98 2.26
C THR A 129 -7.40 -15.83 1.48
N ALA A 130 -8.56 -15.97 2.14
CA ALA A 130 -9.86 -15.76 1.53
C ALA A 130 -10.07 -14.30 1.09
N ALA A 131 -9.73 -13.32 1.92
CA ALA A 131 -9.82 -11.90 1.57
C ALA A 131 -8.97 -11.54 0.34
N LEU A 132 -7.74 -12.07 0.24
CA LEU A 132 -6.89 -11.92 -0.94
C LEU A 132 -7.53 -12.55 -2.20
N HIS A 133 -8.22 -13.68 -2.04
CA HIS A 133 -8.96 -14.30 -3.14
C HIS A 133 -10.21 -13.51 -3.55
N GLU A 134 -10.90 -12.89 -2.59
CA GLU A 134 -12.05 -12.02 -2.85
C GLU A 134 -11.64 -10.78 -3.63
N GLY A 135 -10.57 -10.09 -3.24
CA GLY A 135 -10.02 -8.95 -4.00
C GLY A 135 -9.67 -9.33 -5.44
N LEU A 136 -8.98 -10.46 -5.65
CA LEU A 136 -8.74 -11.02 -7.00
C LEU A 136 -10.04 -11.33 -7.76
N GLY A 137 -11.06 -11.83 -7.06
CA GLY A 137 -12.40 -12.04 -7.62
C GLY A 137 -13.05 -10.74 -8.08
N GLY A 138 -12.90 -9.65 -7.32
CA GLY A 138 -13.35 -8.31 -7.68
C GLY A 138 -12.68 -7.79 -8.95
N LEU A 139 -11.36 -7.96 -9.07
CA LEU A 139 -10.61 -7.61 -10.28
C LEU A 139 -11.15 -8.37 -11.50
N LYS A 140 -11.33 -9.69 -11.39
CA LYS A 140 -11.89 -10.51 -12.48
C LYS A 140 -13.31 -10.11 -12.86
N LEU A 141 -14.14 -9.77 -11.88
CA LEU A 141 -15.50 -9.32 -12.11
C LEU A 141 -15.50 -7.99 -12.88
N LYS A 142 -14.68 -7.02 -12.48
CA LYS A 142 -14.58 -5.71 -13.13
C LYS A 142 -14.03 -5.83 -14.56
N ALA A 143 -12.99 -6.64 -14.78
CA ALA A 143 -12.51 -6.94 -16.13
C ALA A 143 -13.60 -7.57 -17.02
N GLY A 144 -14.43 -8.44 -16.45
CA GLY A 144 -15.58 -9.04 -17.15
C GLY A 144 -16.70 -8.04 -17.46
N MET A 145 -16.91 -7.03 -16.60
CA MET A 145 -17.92 -5.97 -16.80
C MET A 145 -17.48 -4.95 -17.87
N GLU A 146 -16.20 -4.59 -17.91
CA GLU A 146 -15.66 -3.66 -18.90
C GLU A 146 -15.69 -4.24 -20.33
N GLY A 147 -15.71 -5.57 -20.47
CA GLY A 147 -15.96 -6.26 -21.74
C GLY A 147 -17.39 -6.14 -22.29
N ASP A 148 -18.39 -5.76 -21.47
CA ASP A 148 -19.82 -5.76 -21.84
C ASP A 148 -20.53 -4.39 -21.68
N GLY A 149 -19.86 -3.34 -21.22
CA GLY A 149 -20.48 -2.01 -21.20
C GLY A 149 -19.82 -1.05 -20.25
N ALA A 150 -19.36 0.07 -20.82
CA ALA A 150 -18.72 1.18 -20.13
C ALA A 150 -19.46 1.67 -18.88
N SER A 151 -18.74 1.85 -17.78
CA SER A 151 -19.01 2.94 -16.86
C SER A 151 -17.71 3.52 -16.32
N ARG A 152 -17.65 4.84 -16.46
CA ARG A 152 -16.63 5.77 -15.94
C ARG A 152 -16.30 5.47 -14.49
N ALA A 153 -15.01 5.38 -14.19
CA ALA A 153 -14.49 5.84 -12.91
C ALA A 153 -15.01 7.26 -12.70
N ALA A 154 -15.63 7.52 -11.55
CA ALA A 154 -15.82 8.88 -11.11
C ALA A 154 -14.41 9.49 -11.04
N GLU A 155 -14.13 10.45 -11.92
CA GLU A 155 -13.03 11.38 -11.72
C GLU A 155 -13.29 12.05 -10.37
N GLY A 156 -12.61 11.56 -9.33
CA GLY A 156 -12.42 12.30 -8.10
C GLY A 156 -11.81 13.64 -8.51
N ASP A 157 -12.52 14.71 -8.21
CA ASP A 157 -12.13 16.08 -8.51
C ASP A 157 -10.73 16.32 -7.92
N LYS A 158 -9.69 16.27 -8.77
CA LYS A 158 -8.31 16.45 -8.32
C LYS A 158 -8.09 17.92 -7.94
N ALA A 159 -7.47 18.06 -6.76
CA ALA A 159 -6.67 19.17 -6.28
C ALA A 159 -7.40 20.34 -5.61
N ALA A 160 -7.89 20.10 -4.38
CA ALA A 160 -7.51 21.02 -3.32
C ALA A 160 -6.07 20.69 -2.89
N GLY A 161 -5.21 21.68 -2.65
CA GLY A 161 -3.80 21.45 -2.29
C GLY A 161 -3.62 20.61 -1.01
N PRO A 162 -2.38 20.16 -0.71
CA PRO A 162 -2.10 19.25 0.40
C PRO A 162 -2.73 19.68 1.74
N GLU A 163 -2.72 20.98 2.06
CA GLU A 163 -3.31 21.50 3.29
C GLU A 163 -4.81 21.23 3.40
N ALA A 164 -5.53 21.32 2.29
CA ALA A 164 -6.97 21.09 2.27
C ALA A 164 -7.30 19.60 2.42
N SER A 165 -6.46 18.71 1.86
CA SER A 165 -6.58 17.27 2.07
C SER A 165 -6.32 16.89 3.53
N PHE A 166 -5.25 17.39 4.15
CA PHE A 166 -5.01 17.18 5.58
C PHE A 166 -6.17 17.68 6.46
N ALA A 167 -6.78 18.82 6.14
CA ALA A 167 -7.94 19.31 6.87
C ALA A 167 -9.13 18.35 6.76
N ARG A 168 -9.45 17.86 5.56
CA ARG A 168 -10.55 16.91 5.33
C ARG A 168 -10.31 15.56 5.97
N ILE A 169 -9.07 15.07 5.99
CA ILE A 169 -8.70 13.84 6.70
C ILE A 169 -9.02 13.98 8.19
N ARG A 170 -8.59 15.07 8.83
CA ARG A 170 -8.81 15.30 10.26
C ARG A 170 -10.31 15.39 10.59
N GLU A 171 -11.08 16.06 9.74
CA GLU A 171 -12.55 16.14 9.84
C GLU A 171 -13.21 14.75 9.69
N GLY A 172 -12.77 13.94 8.72
CA GLY A 172 -13.24 12.57 8.54
C GLY A 172 -12.98 11.69 9.78
N LEU A 173 -11.79 11.80 10.38
CA LEU A 173 -11.46 11.08 11.61
C LEU A 173 -12.29 11.55 12.82
N ASP A 174 -12.58 12.85 12.92
CA ASP A 174 -13.49 13.37 13.95
C ASP A 174 -14.91 12.79 13.79
N HIS A 175 -15.44 12.76 12.56
CA HIS A 175 -16.74 12.16 12.29
C HIS A 175 -16.75 10.65 12.56
N ALA A 176 -15.66 9.94 12.30
CA ALA A 176 -15.57 8.52 12.64
C ALA A 176 -15.74 8.28 14.15
N VAL A 177 -15.13 9.13 14.99
CA VAL A 177 -15.30 9.09 16.45
C VAL A 177 -16.75 9.40 16.85
N GLU A 178 -17.37 10.40 16.24
CA GLU A 178 -18.76 10.79 16.51
C GLU A 178 -19.73 9.65 16.20
N GLU A 179 -19.66 9.09 14.99
CA GLU A 179 -20.51 7.96 14.56
C GLU A 179 -20.29 6.73 15.45
N TYR A 180 -19.04 6.44 15.82
CA TYR A 180 -18.75 5.32 16.72
C TYR A 180 -19.34 5.54 18.12
N ALA A 181 -19.24 6.75 18.66
CA ALA A 181 -19.81 7.10 19.97
C ALA A 181 -21.34 6.98 19.99
N ASP A 182 -22.00 7.21 18.85
CA ASP A 182 -23.44 7.03 18.68
C ASP A 182 -23.85 5.57 18.38
N GLY A 183 -22.88 4.66 18.27
CA GLY A 183 -23.09 3.23 18.05
C GLY A 183 -23.18 2.82 16.58
N HIS A 184 -22.82 3.69 15.64
CA HIS A 184 -22.84 3.45 14.20
C HIS A 184 -21.46 2.99 13.68
N SER A 185 -21.00 1.82 14.13
CA SER A 185 -19.67 1.27 13.79
C SER A 185 -19.37 1.19 12.28
N GLU A 186 -20.38 0.88 11.45
CA GLU A 186 -20.21 0.81 10.00
C GLU A 186 -20.02 2.19 9.36
N ASP A 187 -20.76 3.20 9.83
CA ASP A 187 -20.63 4.57 9.35
C ASP A 187 -19.28 5.18 9.81
N ALA A 188 -18.84 4.85 11.02
CA ALA A 188 -17.50 5.20 11.51
C ALA A 188 -16.39 4.65 10.60
N LYS A 189 -16.42 3.35 10.27
CA LYS A 189 -15.47 2.74 9.33
C LYS A 189 -15.54 3.38 7.95
N LYS A 190 -16.75 3.71 7.47
CA LYS A 190 -16.92 4.41 6.20
C LYS A 190 -16.19 5.76 6.20
N HIS A 191 -16.30 6.55 7.27
CA HIS A 191 -15.58 7.82 7.39
C HIS A 191 -14.05 7.65 7.38
N ILE A 192 -13.54 6.60 8.03
CA ILE A 192 -12.10 6.28 8.03
C ILE A 192 -11.63 5.92 6.63
N HIS A 193 -12.34 5.02 5.94
CA HIS A 193 -11.99 4.62 4.57
C HIS A 193 -12.13 5.77 3.58
N ASP A 194 -13.15 6.62 3.72
CA ASP A 194 -13.30 7.81 2.88
C ASP A 194 -12.14 8.80 3.07
N ALA A 195 -11.67 8.99 4.31
CA ALA A 195 -10.51 9.83 4.60
C ALA A 195 -9.22 9.26 4.00
N TYR A 196 -9.07 7.93 4.01
CA TYR A 196 -7.93 7.27 3.38
C TYR A 196 -7.96 7.42 1.84
N PHE A 197 -8.98 6.87 1.18
CA PHE A 197 -9.02 6.77 -0.28
C PHE A 197 -9.22 8.11 -1.00
N ASN A 198 -10.03 9.02 -0.43
CA ASN A 198 -10.30 10.28 -1.13
C ASN A 198 -9.23 11.34 -0.89
N GLU A 199 -8.41 11.20 0.16
CA GLU A 199 -7.50 12.26 0.59
C GLU A 199 -6.07 11.77 0.82
N PHE A 200 -5.86 10.74 1.66
CA PHE A 200 -4.52 10.31 2.05
C PHE A 200 -3.74 9.69 0.89
N GLU A 201 -4.37 8.83 0.07
CA GLU A 201 -3.76 8.20 -1.12
C GLU A 201 -3.11 9.26 -2.05
N GLY A 202 -3.76 10.41 -2.20
CA GLY A 202 -3.26 11.52 -3.02
C GLY A 202 -1.99 12.20 -2.48
N LEU A 203 -1.65 11.99 -1.20
CA LEU A 203 -0.50 12.58 -0.51
C LEU A 203 0.68 11.59 -0.40
N GLU A 204 0.42 10.28 -0.46
CA GLU A 204 1.41 9.22 -0.25
C GLU A 204 2.63 9.36 -1.14
N GLY A 205 2.44 9.62 -2.44
CA GLY A 205 3.55 9.73 -3.39
C GLY A 205 4.55 10.84 -3.04
N GLY A 206 4.09 11.96 -2.47
CA GLY A 206 4.99 13.01 -1.99
C GLY A 206 5.61 12.68 -0.62
N LEU A 207 4.85 12.01 0.26
CA LEU A 207 5.28 11.68 1.61
C LEU A 207 6.29 10.54 1.65
N ILE A 208 6.14 9.53 0.79
CA ILE A 208 6.99 8.35 0.76
C ILE A 208 8.44 8.71 0.37
N GLU A 209 8.63 9.78 -0.41
CA GLU A 209 9.95 10.35 -0.72
C GLU A 209 10.62 10.97 0.51
N GLN A 210 9.84 11.40 1.51
CA GLN A 210 10.32 12.10 2.70
C GLN A 210 10.47 11.17 3.91
N ASP A 211 9.45 10.37 4.22
CA ASP A 211 9.39 9.49 5.40
C ASP A 211 8.50 8.25 5.10
N PRO A 212 9.05 7.22 4.44
CA PRO A 212 8.28 6.03 4.06
C PRO A 212 7.76 5.25 5.28
N ASP A 213 8.51 5.25 6.39
CA ASP A 213 8.07 4.61 7.64
C ASP A 213 6.84 5.31 8.25
N LEU A 214 6.72 6.63 8.07
CA LEU A 214 5.54 7.38 8.50
C LEU A 214 4.31 7.05 7.65
N VAL A 215 4.48 6.88 6.34
CA VAL A 215 3.41 6.49 5.43
C VAL A 215 2.89 5.10 5.78
N ALA A 216 3.77 4.11 5.89
CA ALA A 216 3.40 2.74 6.24
C ALA A 216 2.64 2.66 7.57
N ARG A 217 3.06 3.42 8.60
CA ARG A 217 2.34 3.50 9.87
C ARG A 217 0.95 4.12 9.73
N LEU A 218 0.82 5.19 8.94
CA LEU A 218 -0.49 5.82 8.73
C LEU A 218 -1.43 4.90 7.94
N GLU A 219 -0.94 4.18 6.94
CA GLU A 219 -1.73 3.18 6.20
C GLU A 219 -2.24 2.06 7.11
N GLU A 220 -1.37 1.55 7.99
CA GLU A 220 -1.72 0.58 9.02
C GLU A 220 -2.76 1.14 10.00
N ASP A 221 -2.64 2.40 10.41
CA ASP A 221 -3.60 3.05 11.29
C ASP A 221 -4.98 3.20 10.62
N PHE A 222 -5.01 3.66 9.37
CA PHE A 222 -6.25 3.87 8.60
C PHE A 222 -6.98 2.57 8.29
N ASN A 223 -6.24 1.53 7.90
CA ASN A 223 -6.86 0.33 7.35
C ASN A 223 -6.91 -0.84 8.33
N GLY A 224 -6.03 -0.85 9.33
CA GLY A 224 -5.90 -1.93 10.30
C GLY A 224 -6.31 -1.52 11.72
N GLU A 225 -5.48 -0.71 12.38
CA GLU A 225 -5.60 -0.50 13.82
C GLU A 225 -6.89 0.23 14.22
N LEU A 226 -7.20 1.37 13.60
CA LEU A 226 -8.40 2.13 13.96
C LEU A 226 -9.71 1.39 13.62
N PRO A 227 -9.90 0.81 12.41
CA PRO A 227 -11.05 -0.05 12.14
C PRO A 227 -11.10 -1.27 13.07
N GLY A 228 -9.93 -1.83 13.41
CA GLY A 228 -9.80 -2.97 14.32
C GLY A 228 -10.34 -2.67 15.71
N LEU A 229 -10.04 -1.50 16.28
CA LEU A 229 -10.60 -1.06 17.57
C LEU A 229 -12.14 -0.96 17.51
N ILE A 230 -12.68 -0.45 16.41
CA ILE A 230 -14.13 -0.34 16.20
C ILE A 230 -14.78 -1.73 16.10
N ASP A 231 -14.19 -2.64 15.32
CA ASP A 231 -14.69 -4.01 15.15
C ASP A 231 -14.65 -4.81 16.46
N GLN A 232 -13.68 -4.53 17.33
CA GLN A 232 -13.54 -5.13 18.65
C GLN A 232 -14.49 -4.53 19.69
N GLY A 233 -15.19 -3.43 19.37
CA GLY A 233 -16.06 -2.74 20.32
C GLY A 233 -15.27 -2.06 21.45
N ALA A 234 -14.07 -1.56 21.16
CA ALA A 234 -13.23 -0.86 22.12
C ALA A 234 -13.94 0.37 22.72
N PRO A 235 -13.61 0.81 23.95
CA PRO A 235 -14.15 2.05 24.51
C PRO A 235 -13.95 3.25 23.56
N VAL A 236 -14.93 4.16 23.50
CA VAL A 236 -14.87 5.37 22.65
C VAL A 236 -13.61 6.19 22.90
N GLU A 237 -13.15 6.23 24.14
CA GLU A 237 -11.95 6.93 24.59
C GLU A 237 -10.67 6.32 24.02
N GLU A 238 -10.65 5.01 23.76
CA GLU A 238 -9.52 4.33 23.12
C GLU A 238 -9.50 4.62 21.61
N VAL A 239 -10.66 4.60 20.96
CA VAL A 239 -10.80 5.02 19.56
C VAL A 239 -10.40 6.49 19.37
N ARG A 240 -10.81 7.37 20.31
CA ARG A 240 -10.39 8.79 20.32
C ARG A 240 -8.88 8.94 20.46
N ALA A 241 -8.27 8.21 21.39
CA ALA A 241 -6.83 8.27 21.60
C ALA A 241 -6.08 7.87 20.31
N LYS A 242 -6.53 6.80 19.63
CA LYS A 242 -5.93 6.40 18.36
C LYS A 242 -6.09 7.48 17.27
N VAL A 243 -7.26 8.11 17.18
CA VAL A 243 -7.47 9.23 16.25
C VAL A 243 -6.58 10.43 16.56
N ASP A 244 -6.38 10.76 17.84
CA ASP A 244 -5.46 11.85 18.22
C ASP A 244 -4.01 11.53 17.82
N GLU A 245 -3.55 10.29 18.01
CA GLU A 245 -2.23 9.84 17.55
C GLU A 245 -2.07 9.95 16.03
N MET A 246 -3.08 9.51 15.27
CA MET A 246 -3.09 9.66 13.80
C MET A 246 -3.05 11.14 13.39
N LYS A 247 -3.75 12.02 14.09
CA LYS A 247 -3.75 13.46 13.81
C LYS A 247 -2.39 14.11 14.05
N ASP A 248 -1.66 13.67 15.08
CA ASP A 248 -0.29 14.10 15.34
C ASP A 248 0.65 13.63 14.22
N ALA A 249 0.54 12.37 13.78
CA ALA A 249 1.28 11.84 12.65
C ALA A 249 0.99 12.61 11.35
N LEU A 250 -0.29 12.91 11.06
CA LEU A 250 -0.70 13.75 9.93
C LEU A 250 -0.17 15.19 10.04
N GLY A 251 -0.05 15.74 11.25
CA GLY A 251 0.61 17.03 11.50
C GLY A 251 2.06 17.03 11.04
N ARG A 252 2.81 15.97 11.37
CA ARG A 252 4.19 15.79 10.90
C ARG A 252 4.26 15.61 9.39
N SER A 253 3.37 14.80 8.80
CA SER A 253 3.28 14.63 7.34
C SER A 253 3.08 15.97 6.62
N GLU A 254 2.20 16.82 7.15
CA GLU A 254 1.93 18.14 6.58
C GLU A 254 3.16 19.07 6.63
N GLU A 255 3.96 18.99 7.70
CA GLU A 255 5.23 19.73 7.81
C GLU A 255 6.27 19.24 6.78
N LEU A 256 6.43 17.92 6.64
CA LEU A 256 7.37 17.32 5.68
C LEU A 256 7.07 17.75 4.24
N LEU A 257 5.81 17.70 3.81
CA LEU A 257 5.44 18.15 2.46
C LEU A 257 5.70 19.65 2.25
N LYS A 258 5.41 20.48 3.27
CA LYS A 258 5.70 21.93 3.19
C LYS A 258 7.19 22.24 3.11
N GLU A 259 8.05 21.42 3.72
CA GLU A 259 9.49 21.55 3.63
C GLU A 259 10.00 21.12 2.25
N ALA A 260 9.56 19.96 1.76
CA ALA A 260 9.90 19.48 0.42
C ALA A 260 9.50 20.47 -0.69
N ASP A 261 8.32 21.08 -0.58
CA ASP A 261 7.85 22.10 -1.53
C ASP A 261 8.72 23.37 -1.52
N LYS A 262 9.25 23.77 -0.35
CA LYS A 262 10.16 24.93 -0.26
C LYS A 262 11.50 24.62 -0.92
N ASP A 263 12.06 23.46 -0.63
CA ASP A 263 13.35 23.03 -1.17
C ASP A 263 13.30 22.91 -2.70
N GLN A 264 12.20 22.41 -3.27
CA GLN A 264 12.00 22.39 -4.72
C GLN A 264 11.95 23.81 -5.31
N ASN A 265 11.31 24.76 -4.63
CA ASN A 265 11.19 26.14 -5.11
C ASN A 265 12.49 26.97 -4.98
N GLU A 266 13.45 26.56 -4.12
CA GLU A 266 14.76 27.24 -3.98
C GLU A 266 15.79 26.79 -5.03
N VAL A 267 15.58 25.65 -5.69
CA VAL A 267 16.51 25.06 -6.67
C VAL A 267 16.29 25.61 -8.10
N PHE A 268 15.20 26.35 -8.33
CA PHE A 268 14.90 27.03 -9.61
C PHE A 268 15.13 28.54 -9.56
#